data_AF-A0A7X9W7I7-F1
#
_entry.id   AF-A0A7X9W7I7-F1
#
_cell.length_a   1.000
_cell.length_b   1.000
_cell.length_c   1.000
_cell.angle_alpha   90.00
_cell.angle_beta   90.00
_cell.angle_gamma   90.00
#
_symmetry.space_group_name_H-M   'P 1'
#
loop_
_entity.id
_entity.type
_entity.pdbx_description
1 polymer ?
#
loop_
_entity_poly.entity_id
_entity_poly.type
_entity_poly.pdbx_seq_one_letter_code
_entity_poly.pdbx_strand_id
1 'polypeptide(L)' 'MKLIRSILIGVAIGTLAACTNMTPKQQGTMSGAAIGAAAGAGIAAIAGGSAWTGAAIGGVAGGVAGNIRGGQSY' A
#
# COMPACT_ATOMS: atom_id res chain seq x y z
N MET A 1 9.40 -6.96 -26.85
CA MET A 1 9.20 -8.15 -25.98
C MET A 1 10.35 -8.42 -25.00
N LYS A 2 11.63 -8.30 -25.41
CA LYS A 2 12.78 -8.53 -24.51
C LYS A 2 12.84 -7.55 -23.32
N LEU A 3 12.59 -6.26 -23.57
CA LEU A 3 12.54 -5.22 -22.53
C LEU A 3 11.43 -5.40 -21.49
N ILE A 4 10.22 -5.77 -21.93
CA ILE A 4 9.08 -6.03 -21.03
C ILE A 4 9.41 -7.18 -20.07
N ARG A 5 10.08 -8.21 -20.58
CA ARG A 5 10.51 -9.37 -19.79
C ARG A 5 11.59 -8.98 -18.78
N SER A 6 12.53 -8.10 -19.14
CA SER A 6 13.52 -7.53 -18.22
C SER A 6 12.88 -6.68 -17.12
N ILE A 7 11.87 -5.87 -17.46
CA ILE A 7 11.15 -5.03 -16.49
C ILE A 7 10.37 -5.91 -15.51
N LEU A 8 9.66 -6.94 -15.99
CA LEU A 8 8.92 -7.86 -15.12
C LEU A 8 9.85 -8.57 -14.11
N ILE A 9 11.02 -9.02 -14.57
CA ILE A 9 12.01 -9.65 -13.70
C ILE A 9 12.58 -8.63 -12.70
N GLY A 10 12.87 -7.40 -13.13
CA GLY A 10 13.34 -6.33 -12.27
C GLY A 10 12.32 -5.94 -11.19
N VAL A 11 11.03 -5.88 -11.55
CA VAL A 11 9.93 -5.61 -10.61
C VAL A 11 9.76 -6.75 -9.61
N ALA A 12 9.81 -8.00 -10.05
CA ALA A 12 9.71 -9.15 -9.15
C ALA A 12 10.83 -9.17 -8.11
N ILE A 13 12.09 -8.95 -8.53
CA ILE A 13 13.24 -8.89 -7.62
C ILE A 13 13.14 -7.66 -6.72
N GLY A 14 12.67 -6.52 -7.24
CA GLY A 14 12.46 -5.29 -6.48
C GLY A 14 11.38 -5.42 -5.40
N THR A 15 10.27 -6.11 -5.67
CA THR A 15 9.22 -6.36 -4.67
C THR A 15 9.67 -7.37 -3.62
N LEU A 16 10.41 -8.41 -4.00
CA LEU A 16 11.03 -9.36 -3.05
C LEU A 16 12.04 -8.66 -2.14
N ALA A 17 12.89 -7.78 -2.68
CA ALA A 17 13.84 -6.97 -1.90
C ALA A 17 13.13 -5.94 -1.00
N ALA A 18 12.03 -5.34 -1.48
CA ALA A 18 11.18 -4.45 -0.70
C ALA A 18 10.47 -5.19 0.45
N CYS A 19 10.09 -6.46 0.27
CA CYS A 19 9.54 -7.29 1.33
C CYS A 19 10.59 -7.74 2.36
N THR A 20 11.84 -7.97 1.95
CA THR A 20 12.94 -8.45 2.82
C THR A 20 13.59 -7.33 3.65
N ASN A 21 13.57 -6.08 3.20
CA ASN A 21 14.29 -4.97 3.86
C ASN A 21 13.35 -3.84 4.35
N MET A 22 12.16 -4.17 4.82
CA MET A 22 11.28 -3.18 5.46
C MET A 22 11.35 -3.29 6.98
N THR A 23 11.49 -2.13 7.65
CA THR A 23 11.28 -2.06 9.09
C THR A 23 9.80 -2.32 9.42
N PRO A 24 9.47 -2.81 10.63
CA PRO A 24 8.08 -3.08 11.05
C PRO A 24 7.14 -1.90 10.83
N LYS A 25 7.65 -0.68 10.99
CA LYS A 25 6.95 0.59 10.66
C LYS A 25 6.61 0.74 9.19
N GLN A 26 7.55 0.45 8.28
CA GLN A 26 7.33 0.58 6.83
C GLN A 26 6.37 -0.49 6.31
N GLN A 27 6.48 -1.75 6.78
CA GLN A 27 5.49 -2.78 6.45
C GLN A 27 4.10 -2.42 6.97
N GLY A 28 4.00 -1.95 8.21
CA GLY A 28 2.73 -1.50 8.80
C GLY A 28 2.12 -0.37 7.99
N THR A 29 2.90 0.66 7.66
CA THR A 29 2.48 1.80 6.82
C THR A 29 2.00 1.35 5.46
N MET A 30 2.77 0.52 4.75
CA MET A 30 2.47 0.13 3.38
C MET A 30 1.23 -0.77 3.33
N SER A 31 1.11 -1.72 4.26
CA SER A 31 -0.06 -2.58 4.40
C SER A 31 -1.31 -1.78 4.81
N GLY A 32 -1.17 -0.90 5.81
CA GLY A 32 -2.25 -0.02 6.25
C GLY A 32 -2.72 0.93 5.15
N ALA A 33 -1.79 1.51 4.38
CA ALA A 33 -2.12 2.37 3.25
C ALA A 33 -2.80 1.59 2.12
N ALA A 34 -2.32 0.39 1.80
CA ALA A 34 -2.94 -0.45 0.77
C ALA A 34 -4.36 -0.87 1.15
N ILE A 35 -4.55 -1.36 2.39
CA ILE A 35 -5.86 -1.77 2.90
C ILE A 35 -6.80 -0.57 3.00
N GLY A 36 -6.30 0.55 3.54
CA GLY A 36 -7.07 1.77 3.68
C GLY A 36 -7.48 2.35 2.33
N ALA A 37 -6.60 2.35 1.33
CA ALA A 37 -6.92 2.80 -0.02
C ALA A 37 -7.93 1.88 -0.71
N ALA A 38 -7.77 0.56 -0.61
CA ALA A 38 -8.70 -0.40 -1.19
C ALA A 38 -10.09 -0.31 -0.53
N ALA A 39 -10.14 -0.24 0.79
CA ALA A 39 -11.38 -0.08 1.54
C ALA A 39 -12.04 1.26 1.26
N GLY A 40 -11.29 2.35 1.30
CA GLY A 40 -11.79 3.71 1.02
C GLY A 40 -12.30 3.87 -0.41
N ALA A 41 -11.61 3.28 -1.40
CA ALA A 41 -12.08 3.22 -2.78
C ALA A 41 -13.38 2.42 -2.90
N GLY A 42 -13.45 1.26 -2.26
CA GLY A 42 -14.64 0.40 -2.26
C GLY A 42 -15.84 1.11 -1.65
N ILE A 43 -15.68 1.72 -0.48
CA ILE A 43 -16.74 2.48 0.20
C ILE A 43 -17.19 3.67 -0.65
N ALA A 44 -16.25 4.44 -1.23
CA ALA A 44 -16.59 5.55 -2.11
C ALA A 44 -17.32 5.09 -3.38
N ALA A 45 -16.94 3.95 -3.96
CA ALA A 45 -17.63 3.37 -5.10
C ALA A 45 -19.08 2.97 -4.76
N ILE A 46 -19.33 2.41 -3.57
CA ILE A 46 -20.68 2.03 -3.11
C ILE A 46 -21.51 3.28 -2.78
N ALA A 47 -20.89 4.29 -2.17
CA ALA A 47 -21.53 5.54 -1.78
C ALA A 47 -21.82 6.49 -2.96
N GLY A 48 -21.48 6.11 -4.20
CA GLY A 48 -21.62 6.95 -5.39
C GLY A 48 -20.65 8.15 -5.42
N GLY A 49 -19.61 8.12 -4.59
CA GLY A 49 -18.57 9.13 -4.52
C GLY A 49 -17.34 8.80 -5.36
N SER A 50 -16.40 9.74 -5.40
CA SER A 50 -15.14 9.58 -6.13
C SER A 50 -14.28 8.48 -5.49
N ALA A 51 -14.18 7.33 -6.14
CA ALA A 51 -13.34 6.21 -5.71
C ALA A 51 -11.87 6.64 -5.47
N TRP A 52 -11.37 7.58 -6.27
CA TRP A 52 -10.05 8.19 -6.09
C TRP A 52 -9.92 8.95 -4.77
N THR A 53 -10.93 9.74 -4.40
CA THR A 53 -10.93 10.50 -3.14
C THR A 53 -11.00 9.54 -1.94
N GLY A 54 -11.85 8.52 -2.02
CA GLY A 54 -11.91 7.46 -1.01
C GLY A 54 -10.59 6.71 -0.88
N ALA A 55 -9.94 6.38 -1.99
CA ALA A 55 -8.64 5.72 -2.02
C ALA A 55 -7.53 6.60 -1.42
N ALA A 56 -7.50 7.88 -1.75
CA ALA A 56 -6.48 8.81 -1.26
C ALA A 56 -6.63 9.02 0.25
N ILE A 57 -7.84 9.29 0.74
CA ILE A 57 -8.10 9.49 2.17
C ILE A 57 -7.84 8.19 2.93
N GLY A 58 -8.36 7.08 2.44
CA GLY A 58 -8.16 5.77 3.06
C GLY A 58 -6.70 5.34 3.04
N GLY A 59 -5.96 5.61 1.97
CA GLY A 59 -4.54 5.30 1.86
C GLY A 59 -3.68 6.13 2.80
N VAL A 60 -3.95 7.43 2.93
CA VAL A 60 -3.24 8.29 3.89
C VAL A 60 -3.58 7.88 5.33
N ALA A 61 -4.86 7.75 5.67
CA ALA A 61 -5.30 7.38 7.02
C ALA A 61 -4.80 5.99 7.43
N GLY A 62 -4.94 5.01 6.53
CA GLY A 62 -4.45 3.66 6.73
C GLY A 62 -2.93 3.59 6.81
N GLY A 63 -2.22 4.41 6.03
CA GLY A 63 -0.76 4.52 6.09
C GLY A 63 -0.28 5.07 7.43
N VAL A 64 -0.90 6.14 7.91
CA VAL A 64 -0.57 6.74 9.22
C VAL A 64 -0.88 5.75 10.35
N ALA A 65 -2.05 5.11 10.34
CA ALA A 65 -2.42 4.10 11.33
C ALA A 65 -1.44 2.90 11.32
N GLY A 66 -1.04 2.47 10.12
CA GLY A 66 -0.04 1.44 9.92
C GLY A 66 1.34 1.81 10.45
N ASN A 67 1.77 3.07 10.29
CA ASN A 67 3.01 3.60 10.83
C ASN A 67 3.01 3.62 12.36
N ILE A 68 1.89 4.03 12.97
CA ILE A 68 1.74 4.06 14.43
C ILE A 68 1.75 2.64 14.97
N ARG A 69 1.00 1.71 14.36
CA ARG A 69 0.94 0.30 14.80
C ARG A 69 2.29 -0.41 14.65
N GLY A 70 2.97 -0.25 13.51
CA GLY A 70 4.32 -0.78 13.31
C GLY A 70 5.37 -0.14 14.23
N GLY A 71 5.04 1.01 14.82
CA GLY A 71 5.84 1.71 15.81
C GLY A 71 5.57 1.35 17.27
N GLN A 72 4.57 0.52 17.57
CA GLN A 72 4.26 0.08 18.94
C GLN A 72 4.59 -1.40 19.17
N SER A 73 5.07 -2.10 18.14
CA SER A 73 5.49 -3.50 18.20
C SER A 73 7.01 -3.68 18.40
N TYR A 74 7.75 -2.62 18.75
CA TYR A 74 9.12 -2.67 19.28
C TYR A 74 9.12 -2.19 20.74
#